data_AF-A0A9W8QLG9-F1
#
_entry.id   AF-A0A9W8QLG9-F1
#
_cell.length_a   1.000
_cell.length_b   1.000
_cell.length_c   1.000
_cell.angle_alpha   90.00
_cell.angle_beta   90.00
_cell.angle_gamma   90.00
#
_symmetry.space_group_name_H-M   'P 1'
#
loop_
_entity.id
_entity.type
_entity.pdbx_description
1 polymer ?
#
loop_
_entity_poly.entity_id
_entity_poly.type
_entity_poly.pdbx_seq_one_letter_code
_entity_poly.pdbx_strand_id
1 'polypeptide(L)'
;MAYRRGRFEADAPASMFSPSVARIAATEAKDWSFVDCWVAAQFPDRQPPPFERNADTMRALLALIAFSDTASEEAHLIARVDRDALRELPRNADSAGNTTLVTPSAMRESLLHIIEQELPKEGRIALDSMSSMALSTKISLPEPEHLGAAIIGTQSAIFEVEQMASRAESLGRNIHSEIVHANNVLKTMQDEVCSVPEGLAKRNLELQRTVKAMTAQVPEFGRRIASLKSATASSDFTVHDILREEDDFIALVENKKELENRISVFRGLPSNPDLARDELNAYRRELQGIMSQRDAAFRGLVERETPAKR
;
A
#
# COMPACT_ATOMS: atom_id res chain seq x y z
N MET A 1 -74.90 -23.65 -4.05
CA MET A 1 -74.96 -23.03 -2.71
C MET A 1 -73.93 -21.91 -2.64
N ALA A 2 -74.41 -20.72 -2.27
CA ALA A 2 -73.67 -19.56 -1.75
C ALA A 2 -72.68 -18.80 -2.64
N TYR A 3 -73.20 -17.69 -3.17
CA TYR A 3 -72.53 -16.43 -3.46
C TYR A 3 -71.58 -15.95 -2.34
N ARG A 4 -70.44 -15.37 -2.73
CA ARG A 4 -70.05 -14.02 -2.26
C ARG A 4 -69.12 -13.32 -3.26
N ARG A 5 -69.69 -12.31 -3.91
CA ARG A 5 -69.00 -11.16 -4.48
C ARG A 5 -68.39 -10.31 -3.36
N GLY A 6 -67.20 -9.80 -3.61
CA GLY A 6 -66.65 -8.55 -3.04
C GLY A 6 -65.46 -8.18 -3.92
N ARG A 7 -65.67 -7.49 -5.05
CA ARG A 7 -65.49 -6.03 -5.20
C ARG A 7 -64.31 -5.48 -4.41
N PHE A 8 -63.18 -5.32 -5.10
CA PHE A 8 -62.47 -4.06 -5.19
C PHE A 8 -62.13 -3.86 -6.68
N GLU A 9 -63.04 -3.16 -7.37
CA GLU A 9 -62.70 -2.35 -8.54
C GLU A 9 -62.23 -0.99 -8.02
N ALA A 10 -61.41 -0.32 -8.84
CA ALA A 10 -60.56 0.84 -8.58
C ALA A 10 -59.25 0.45 -7.87
N ASP A 11 -58.08 0.56 -8.48
CA ASP A 11 -57.63 1.61 -9.38
C ASP A 11 -56.36 1.13 -10.12
N ALA A 12 -56.35 1.10 -11.46
CA ALA A 12 -55.11 0.92 -12.22
C ALA A 12 -55.21 1.71 -13.55
N PRO A 13 -54.27 2.62 -13.82
CA PRO A 13 -54.41 3.63 -14.85
C PRO A 13 -54.23 3.03 -16.24
N ALA A 14 -55.33 2.73 -16.94
CA ALA A 14 -55.34 2.36 -18.35
C ALA A 14 -54.94 3.52 -19.31
N SER A 15 -54.25 4.55 -18.81
CA SER A 15 -53.90 5.78 -19.52
C SER A 15 -52.48 6.28 -19.19
N MET A 16 -51.51 5.38 -18.97
CA MET A 16 -50.10 5.76 -18.75
C MET A 16 -49.05 4.95 -19.53
N PHE A 17 -49.45 4.18 -20.55
CA PHE A 17 -48.48 3.53 -21.43
C PHE A 17 -48.64 4.06 -22.85
N SER A 18 -47.74 4.98 -23.22
CA SER A 18 -47.54 5.34 -24.62
C SER A 18 -47.30 4.05 -25.43
N PRO A 19 -47.92 3.89 -26.62
CA PRO A 19 -47.70 2.73 -27.50
C PRO A 19 -46.22 2.40 -27.78
N SER A 20 -45.33 3.39 -27.65
CA SER A 20 -43.88 3.20 -27.72
C SER A 20 -43.32 2.38 -26.56
N VAL A 21 -43.75 2.65 -25.32
CA VAL A 21 -43.29 1.94 -24.11
C VAL A 21 -43.78 0.50 -24.11
N ALA A 22 -45.03 0.27 -24.51
CA ALA A 22 -45.57 -1.07 -24.65
C ALA A 22 -44.82 -1.89 -25.72
N ARG A 23 -44.41 -1.25 -26.83
CA ARG A 23 -43.61 -1.91 -27.87
C ARG A 23 -42.21 -2.25 -27.37
N ILE A 24 -41.55 -1.34 -26.64
CA ILE A 24 -40.22 -1.58 -26.06
C ILE A 24 -40.26 -2.73 -25.05
N ALA A 25 -41.26 -2.75 -24.17
CA ALA A 25 -41.45 -3.84 -23.20
C ALA A 25 -41.74 -5.18 -23.89
N ALA A 26 -42.49 -5.17 -25.01
CA ALA A 26 -42.76 -6.37 -25.79
C ALA A 26 -41.52 -6.91 -26.51
N THR A 27 -40.65 -6.02 -27.04
CA THR A 27 -39.38 -6.44 -27.64
C THR A 27 -38.41 -6.97 -26.61
N GLU A 28 -38.31 -6.31 -25.45
CA GLU A 28 -37.47 -6.76 -24.34
C GLU A 28 -37.94 -8.13 -23.79
N ALA A 29 -39.25 -8.33 -23.65
CA ALA A 29 -39.79 -9.64 -23.25
C ALA A 29 -39.47 -10.75 -24.26
N LYS A 30 -39.48 -10.43 -25.56
CA LYS A 30 -39.08 -11.38 -26.62
C LYS A 30 -37.59 -11.71 -26.53
N ASP A 31 -36.74 -10.71 -26.36
CA ASP A 31 -35.29 -10.90 -26.25
C ASP A 31 -34.93 -11.74 -25.01
N TRP A 32 -35.62 -11.53 -23.88
CA TRP A 32 -35.49 -12.37 -22.70
C TRP A 32 -35.93 -13.82 -22.94
N SER A 33 -37.03 -14.04 -23.67
CA SER A 33 -37.46 -15.41 -24.01
C SER A 33 -36.44 -16.14 -24.88
N PHE A 34 -35.78 -15.42 -25.79
CA PHE A 34 -34.73 -15.97 -26.65
C PHE A 34 -33.49 -16.34 -25.83
N VAL A 35 -33.05 -15.45 -24.94
CA VAL A 35 -31.94 -15.70 -24.01
C VAL A 35 -32.26 -16.89 -23.10
N ASP A 36 -33.46 -16.97 -22.53
CA ASP A 36 -33.87 -18.07 -21.65
C ASP A 36 -33.83 -19.44 -22.39
N CYS A 37 -34.29 -19.49 -23.64
CA CYS A 37 -34.19 -20.70 -24.47
C CYS A 37 -32.73 -21.08 -24.76
N TRP A 38 -31.87 -20.11 -25.09
CA TRP A 38 -30.45 -20.36 -25.34
C TRP A 38 -29.73 -20.84 -24.07
N VAL A 39 -29.96 -20.18 -22.93
CA VAL A 39 -29.37 -20.58 -21.64
C VAL A 39 -29.84 -21.99 -21.25
N ALA A 40 -31.12 -22.33 -21.43
CA ALA A 40 -31.61 -23.67 -21.18
C ALA A 40 -30.93 -24.74 -22.07
N ALA A 41 -30.61 -24.40 -23.32
CA ALA A 41 -29.88 -25.29 -24.22
C ALA A 41 -28.41 -25.50 -23.80
N GLN A 42 -27.78 -24.51 -23.18
CA GLN A 42 -26.39 -24.62 -22.67
C GLN A 42 -26.27 -25.47 -21.39
N PHE A 43 -27.38 -25.65 -20.65
CA PHE A 43 -27.41 -26.41 -19.40
C PHE A 43 -28.46 -27.54 -19.43
N PRO A 44 -28.25 -28.63 -20.19
CA PRO A 44 -29.24 -29.70 -20.36
C PRO A 44 -29.60 -30.44 -19.07
N ASP A 45 -28.66 -30.53 -18.10
CA ASP A 45 -28.83 -31.29 -16.84
C ASP A 45 -28.66 -30.43 -15.57
N ARG A 46 -28.55 -29.11 -15.71
CA ARG A 46 -28.34 -28.19 -14.58
C ARG A 46 -29.25 -26.98 -14.68
N GLN A 47 -29.74 -26.49 -13.54
CA GLN A 47 -30.38 -25.19 -13.54
C GLN A 47 -29.33 -24.11 -13.79
N PRO A 48 -29.61 -23.13 -14.68
CA PRO A 48 -28.67 -22.05 -14.92
C PRO A 48 -28.45 -21.26 -13.62
N PRO A 49 -27.23 -20.73 -13.40
CA PRO A 49 -26.95 -19.87 -12.27
C PRO A 49 -27.93 -18.68 -12.24
N PRO A 50 -28.44 -18.28 -11.06
CA PRO A 50 -29.30 -17.10 -10.98
C PRO A 50 -28.49 -15.85 -11.36
N PHE A 51 -29.04 -15.02 -12.22
CA PHE A 51 -28.45 -13.75 -12.61
C PHE A 51 -29.50 -12.63 -12.59
N GLU A 52 -29.04 -11.41 -12.38
CA GLU A 52 -29.90 -10.23 -12.34
C GLU A 52 -30.43 -9.91 -13.74
N ARG A 53 -31.76 -9.74 -13.88
CA ARG A 53 -32.38 -9.34 -15.14
C ARG A 53 -32.33 -7.83 -15.31
N ASN A 54 -31.21 -7.33 -15.83
CA ASN A 54 -30.96 -5.92 -16.13
C ASN A 54 -30.75 -5.72 -17.64
N ALA A 55 -31.08 -4.55 -18.19
CA ALA A 55 -30.89 -4.21 -19.60
C ALA A 55 -29.43 -4.39 -20.07
N ASP A 56 -28.46 -4.12 -19.20
CA ASP A 56 -27.04 -4.35 -19.50
C ASP A 56 -26.69 -5.83 -19.58
N THR A 57 -27.29 -6.67 -18.72
CA THR A 57 -27.12 -8.14 -18.79
C THR A 57 -27.77 -8.73 -20.04
N MET A 58 -28.92 -8.22 -20.46
CA MET A 58 -29.57 -8.62 -21.71
C MET A 58 -28.68 -8.31 -22.92
N ARG A 59 -28.12 -7.09 -22.97
CA ARG A 59 -27.20 -6.68 -24.04
C ARG A 59 -25.94 -7.55 -24.08
N ALA A 60 -25.36 -7.84 -22.91
CA ALA A 60 -24.18 -8.69 -22.81
C ALA A 60 -24.46 -10.14 -23.25
N LEU A 61 -25.60 -10.71 -22.85
CA LEU A 61 -26.00 -12.07 -23.23
C LEU A 61 -26.31 -12.18 -24.73
N LEU A 62 -26.99 -11.20 -25.32
CA LEU A 62 -27.22 -11.17 -26.78
C LEU A 62 -25.90 -11.06 -27.56
N ALA A 63 -24.96 -10.24 -27.09
CA ALA A 63 -23.63 -10.16 -27.69
C ALA A 63 -22.85 -11.48 -27.58
N LEU A 64 -22.96 -12.17 -26.43
CA LEU A 64 -22.35 -13.48 -26.23
C LEU A 64 -22.96 -14.54 -27.16
N ILE A 65 -24.29 -14.54 -27.32
CA ILE A 65 -24.99 -15.45 -28.23
C ILE A 65 -24.49 -15.23 -29.66
N ALA A 66 -24.48 -13.98 -30.14
CA ALA A 66 -23.99 -13.64 -31.46
C ALA A 66 -22.52 -14.08 -31.66
N PHE A 67 -21.67 -13.85 -30.65
CA PHE A 67 -20.28 -14.29 -30.69
C PHE A 67 -20.13 -15.82 -30.74
N SER A 68 -20.95 -16.54 -29.97
CA SER A 68 -20.94 -18.01 -29.98
C SER A 68 -21.36 -18.59 -31.33
N ASP A 69 -22.33 -17.95 -32.00
CA ASP A 69 -22.80 -18.35 -33.31
C ASP A 69 -21.70 -18.13 -34.37
N THR A 70 -21.08 -16.95 -34.37
CA THR A 70 -19.93 -16.67 -35.26
C THR A 70 -18.77 -17.64 -35.03
N ALA A 71 -18.46 -17.97 -33.77
CA ALA A 71 -17.40 -18.93 -33.45
C ALA A 71 -17.75 -20.35 -33.92
N SER A 72 -19.02 -20.75 -33.82
CA SER A 72 -19.48 -22.04 -34.32
C SER A 72 -19.41 -22.12 -35.85
N GLU A 73 -19.80 -21.06 -36.55
CA GLU A 73 -19.68 -20.97 -38.01
C GLU A 73 -18.21 -21.06 -38.47
N GLU A 74 -17.32 -20.32 -37.81
CA GLU A 74 -15.88 -20.37 -38.08
C GLU A 74 -15.31 -21.77 -37.84
N ALA A 75 -15.66 -22.43 -36.73
CA ALA A 75 -15.25 -23.79 -36.44
C ALA A 75 -15.73 -24.79 -37.51
N HIS A 76 -16.97 -24.63 -38.01
CA HIS A 76 -17.50 -25.44 -39.10
C HIS A 76 -16.78 -25.21 -40.43
N LEU A 77 -16.38 -23.97 -40.73
CA LEU A 77 -15.60 -23.64 -41.92
C LEU A 77 -14.20 -24.25 -41.84
N ILE A 78 -13.52 -24.13 -40.71
CA ILE A 78 -12.21 -24.74 -40.48
C ILE A 78 -12.30 -26.26 -40.63
N ALA A 79 -13.27 -26.91 -39.97
CA ALA A 79 -13.46 -28.35 -40.08
C ALA A 79 -13.75 -28.83 -41.52
N ARG A 80 -14.45 -28.01 -42.32
CA ARG A 80 -14.66 -28.29 -43.74
C ARG A 80 -13.35 -28.16 -44.53
N VAL A 81 -12.61 -27.07 -44.32
CA VAL A 81 -11.31 -26.84 -44.97
C VAL A 81 -10.35 -27.97 -44.64
N ASP A 82 -10.25 -28.38 -43.37
CA ASP A 82 -9.41 -29.50 -42.94
C ASP A 82 -9.80 -30.81 -43.64
N ARG A 83 -11.10 -31.12 -43.67
CA ARG A 83 -11.60 -32.33 -44.34
C ARG A 83 -11.33 -32.30 -45.85
N ASP A 84 -11.46 -31.15 -46.48
CA ASP A 84 -11.24 -31.00 -47.92
C ASP A 84 -9.73 -31.04 -48.21
N ALA A 85 -8.88 -30.43 -47.38
CA ALA A 85 -7.41 -30.55 -47.44
C ALA A 85 -6.92 -31.99 -47.23
N LEU A 86 -7.52 -32.74 -46.31
CA LEU A 86 -7.24 -34.17 -46.11
C LEU A 86 -7.67 -35.04 -47.30
N ARG A 87 -8.68 -34.60 -48.08
CA ARG A 87 -9.11 -35.28 -49.31
C ARG A 87 -8.21 -34.96 -50.49
N GLU A 88 -7.68 -33.74 -50.53
CA GLU A 88 -6.74 -33.26 -51.55
C GLU A 88 -5.32 -33.75 -51.30
N LEU A 89 -4.98 -34.11 -50.05
CA LEU A 89 -3.74 -34.82 -49.74
C LEU A 89 -3.74 -36.13 -50.54
N PRO A 90 -2.87 -36.23 -51.55
CA PRO A 90 -3.12 -37.16 -52.61
C PRO A 90 -2.94 -38.60 -52.11
N ARG A 91 -3.74 -39.51 -52.67
CA ARG A 91 -3.45 -40.95 -52.79
C ARG A 91 -2.17 -41.20 -53.63
N ASN A 92 -1.13 -40.40 -53.44
CA ASN A 92 0.17 -40.49 -54.09
C ASN A 92 1.01 -41.65 -53.53
N ALA A 93 0.52 -42.39 -52.54
CA ALA A 93 1.06 -43.70 -52.18
C ALA A 93 0.75 -44.78 -53.23
N ASP A 94 -0.30 -44.61 -54.03
CA ASP A 94 -0.80 -45.68 -54.92
C ASP A 94 -0.29 -45.57 -56.38
N SER A 95 0.54 -44.59 -56.71
CA SER A 95 1.08 -44.41 -58.09
C SER A 95 2.61 -44.52 -58.22
N ALA A 96 3.33 -44.93 -57.17
CA ALA A 96 4.74 -45.29 -57.27
C ALA A 96 4.92 -46.80 -57.03
N GLY A 97 4.77 -47.58 -58.10
CA GLY A 97 5.07 -49.02 -58.11
C GLY A 97 6.56 -49.31 -57.99
N ASN A 98 7.13 -49.11 -56.79
CA ASN A 98 8.43 -49.67 -56.39
C ASN A 98 8.41 -49.95 -54.88
N THR A 99 8.08 -51.19 -54.55
CA THR A 99 8.10 -51.78 -53.21
C THR A 99 9.56 -51.97 -52.75
N THR A 100 10.27 -50.89 -52.46
CA THR A 100 11.40 -50.97 -51.52
C THR A 100 10.78 -50.73 -50.15
N LEU A 101 10.89 -51.72 -49.25
CA LEU A 101 10.45 -51.64 -47.86
C LEU A 101 10.90 -50.30 -47.25
N VAL A 102 10.01 -49.32 -47.25
CA VAL A 102 10.25 -48.02 -46.60
C VAL A 102 10.34 -48.35 -45.13
N THR A 103 11.55 -48.33 -44.58
CA THR A 103 11.73 -48.51 -43.15
C THR A 103 10.94 -47.41 -42.44
N PRO A 104 10.31 -47.69 -41.29
CA PRO A 104 9.55 -46.68 -40.55
C PRO A 104 10.40 -45.45 -40.20
N SER A 105 11.73 -45.61 -40.16
CA SER A 105 12.70 -44.51 -40.00
C SER A 105 12.78 -43.61 -41.23
N ALA A 106 12.85 -44.16 -42.45
CA ALA A 106 12.94 -43.35 -43.68
C ALA A 106 11.63 -42.58 -43.94
N MET A 107 10.48 -43.18 -43.63
CA MET A 107 9.19 -42.47 -43.66
C MET A 107 9.15 -41.35 -42.62
N ARG A 108 9.59 -41.62 -41.38
CA ARG A 108 9.67 -40.59 -40.32
C ARG A 108 10.55 -39.42 -40.74
N GLU A 109 11.70 -39.70 -41.32
CA GLU A 109 12.66 -38.67 -41.72
C GLU A 109 12.15 -37.85 -42.90
N SER A 110 11.46 -38.48 -43.86
CA SER A 110 10.74 -37.77 -44.92
C SER A 110 9.61 -36.90 -44.38
N LEU A 111 8.84 -37.38 -43.39
CA LEU A 111 7.77 -36.60 -42.77
C LEU A 111 8.31 -35.42 -41.96
N LEU A 112 9.40 -35.61 -41.20
CA LEU A 112 10.07 -34.54 -40.48
C LEU A 112 10.61 -33.49 -41.45
N HIS A 113 11.16 -33.91 -42.59
CA HIS A 113 11.62 -32.98 -43.61
C HIS A 113 10.47 -32.18 -44.23
N ILE A 114 9.33 -32.80 -44.55
CA ILE A 114 8.15 -32.10 -45.06
C ILE A 114 7.61 -31.12 -44.01
N ILE A 115 7.48 -31.53 -42.75
CA ILE A 115 7.04 -30.67 -41.64
C ILE A 115 7.99 -29.49 -41.47
N GLU A 116 9.30 -29.71 -41.57
CA GLU A 116 10.29 -28.65 -41.50
C GLU A 116 10.12 -27.65 -42.65
N GLN A 117 9.92 -28.12 -43.89
CA GLN A 117 9.73 -27.26 -45.07
C GLN A 117 8.44 -26.46 -45.02
N GLU A 118 7.34 -27.07 -44.58
CA GLU A 118 6.01 -26.43 -44.48
C GLU A 118 5.84 -25.57 -43.22
N LEU A 119 6.84 -25.54 -42.32
CA LEU A 119 6.77 -24.74 -41.11
C LEU A 119 6.91 -23.24 -41.45
N PRO A 120 5.99 -22.37 -40.99
CA PRO A 120 6.13 -20.93 -41.15
C PRO A 120 7.41 -20.43 -40.45
N LYS A 121 7.91 -19.26 -40.87
CA LYS A 121 9.16 -18.68 -40.32
C LYS A 121 9.09 -18.53 -38.81
N GLU A 122 7.93 -18.13 -38.31
CA GLU A 122 7.60 -17.98 -36.89
C GLU A 122 7.72 -19.32 -36.15
N GLY A 123 7.25 -20.42 -36.75
CA GLY A 123 7.35 -21.76 -36.19
C GLY A 123 8.80 -22.24 -36.07
N ARG A 124 9.65 -21.92 -37.07
CA ARG A 124 11.08 -22.27 -37.03
C ARG A 124 11.81 -21.51 -35.91
N ILE A 125 11.53 -20.21 -35.78
CA ILE A 125 12.10 -19.38 -34.72
C ILE A 125 11.66 -19.88 -33.34
N ALA A 126 10.38 -20.24 -33.19
CA ALA A 126 9.86 -20.77 -31.93
C ALA A 126 10.53 -22.10 -31.55
N LEU A 127 10.70 -23.02 -32.51
CA LEU A 127 11.37 -24.31 -32.28
C LEU A 127 12.85 -24.12 -31.89
N ASP A 128 13.56 -23.23 -32.57
CA ASP A 128 14.97 -22.91 -32.27
C ASP A 128 15.12 -22.22 -30.90
N SER A 129 14.17 -21.36 -30.55
CA SER A 129 14.12 -20.75 -29.22
C SER A 129 13.85 -21.79 -28.13
N MET A 130 12.91 -22.71 -28.36
CA MET A 130 12.61 -23.82 -27.45
C MET A 130 13.79 -24.77 -27.28
N SER A 131 14.49 -25.12 -28.37
CA SER A 131 15.67 -25.98 -28.32
C SER A 131 16.80 -25.30 -27.54
N SER A 132 17.05 -24.02 -27.81
CA SER A 132 18.04 -23.21 -27.09
C SER A 132 17.73 -23.09 -25.60
N MET A 133 16.46 -22.88 -25.25
CA MET A 133 16.03 -22.87 -23.85
C MET A 133 16.10 -24.24 -23.19
N ALA A 134 15.79 -25.33 -23.91
CA ALA A 134 15.91 -26.68 -23.40
C ALA A 134 17.35 -27.02 -23.05
N LEU A 135 18.30 -26.57 -23.88
CA LEU A 135 19.74 -26.73 -23.63
C LEU A 135 20.19 -25.92 -22.41
N SER A 136 19.73 -24.67 -22.27
CA SER A 136 20.12 -23.83 -21.12
C SER A 136 19.53 -24.34 -19.80
N THR A 137 18.29 -24.84 -19.83
CA THR A 137 17.58 -25.41 -18.67
C THR A 137 17.88 -26.89 -18.42
N LYS A 138 18.61 -27.56 -19.34
CA LYS A 138 18.95 -28.99 -19.31
C LYS A 138 17.74 -29.92 -19.23
N ILE A 139 16.66 -29.58 -19.93
CA ILE A 139 15.43 -30.38 -20.00
C ILE A 139 15.49 -31.29 -21.24
N SER A 140 15.34 -32.61 -21.04
CA SER A 140 15.49 -33.62 -22.10
C SER A 140 14.29 -33.70 -23.06
N LEU A 141 13.09 -33.36 -22.59
CA LEU A 141 11.87 -33.26 -23.39
C LEU A 141 11.23 -31.88 -23.15
N PRO A 142 11.46 -30.90 -24.04
CA PRO A 142 10.98 -29.55 -23.84
C PRO A 142 9.49 -29.44 -24.15
N GLU A 143 8.65 -29.66 -23.15
CA GLU A 143 7.27 -29.19 -23.20
C GLU A 143 7.23 -27.70 -22.84
N PRO A 144 6.35 -26.92 -23.49
CA PRO A 144 6.27 -25.47 -23.28
C PRO A 144 5.94 -25.10 -21.83
N GLU A 145 5.16 -25.93 -21.12
CA GLU A 145 4.82 -25.72 -19.71
C GLU A 145 6.06 -25.83 -18.80
N HIS A 146 6.88 -26.86 -19.01
CA HIS A 146 8.12 -27.07 -18.25
C HIS A 146 9.14 -25.96 -18.51
N LEU A 147 9.27 -25.51 -19.76
CA LEU A 147 10.12 -24.38 -20.13
C LEU A 147 9.60 -23.07 -19.52
N GLY A 148 8.29 -22.84 -19.53
CA GLY A 148 7.67 -21.66 -18.91
C GLY A 148 7.89 -21.62 -17.40
N ALA A 149 7.70 -22.75 -16.71
CA ALA A 149 8.00 -22.86 -15.28
C ALA A 149 9.48 -22.59 -14.99
N ALA A 150 10.39 -23.08 -15.82
CA ALA A 150 11.81 -22.81 -15.70
C ALA A 150 12.15 -21.33 -15.88
N ILE A 151 11.55 -20.62 -16.85
CA ILE A 151 11.71 -19.17 -17.02
C ILE A 151 11.23 -18.42 -15.78
N ILE A 152 10.05 -18.75 -15.26
CA ILE A 152 9.51 -18.08 -14.08
C ILE A 152 10.43 -18.33 -12.87
N GLY A 153 10.93 -19.56 -12.73
CA GLY A 153 11.89 -19.90 -11.68
C GLY A 153 13.20 -19.12 -11.79
N THR A 154 13.79 -19.01 -12.98
CA THR A 154 15.01 -18.23 -13.17
C THR A 154 14.77 -16.74 -12.96
N GLN A 155 13.64 -16.20 -13.41
CA GLN A 155 13.27 -14.81 -13.19
C GLN A 155 13.06 -14.49 -11.70
N SER A 156 12.41 -15.40 -10.96
CA SER A 156 12.26 -15.30 -9.51
C SER A 156 13.62 -15.29 -8.81
N ALA A 157 14.51 -16.21 -9.20
CA ALA A 157 15.85 -16.29 -8.63
C ALA A 157 16.68 -15.03 -8.91
N ILE A 158 16.61 -14.47 -10.13
CA ILE A 158 17.27 -13.20 -10.48
C ILE A 158 16.77 -12.08 -9.58
N PHE A 159 15.44 -11.93 -9.46
CA PHE A 159 14.85 -10.89 -8.64
C PHE A 159 15.21 -11.02 -7.16
N GLU A 160 15.22 -12.24 -6.62
CA GLU A 160 15.64 -12.50 -5.24
C GLU A 160 17.09 -12.11 -5.00
N VAL A 161 17.99 -12.45 -5.92
CA VAL A 161 19.41 -12.09 -5.83
C VAL A 161 19.62 -10.58 -5.94
N GLU A 162 18.92 -9.90 -6.85
CA GLU A 162 18.96 -8.44 -6.96
C GLU A 162 18.46 -7.74 -5.69
N GLN A 163 17.35 -8.24 -5.12
CA GLN A 163 16.81 -7.72 -3.87
C GLN A 163 17.79 -7.94 -2.71
N MET A 164 18.41 -9.13 -2.62
CA MET A 164 19.43 -9.43 -1.61
C MET A 164 20.66 -8.52 -1.77
N ALA A 165 21.10 -8.26 -3.00
CA ALA A 165 22.21 -7.35 -3.28
C ALA A 165 21.89 -5.92 -2.82
N SER A 166 20.69 -5.40 -3.13
CA SER A 166 20.25 -4.07 -2.71
C SER A 166 20.15 -3.94 -1.18
N ARG A 167 19.68 -4.98 -0.50
CA ARG A 167 19.65 -5.05 0.98
C ARG A 167 21.05 -5.04 1.56
N ALA A 168 21.96 -5.85 1.00
CA ALA A 168 23.35 -5.90 1.44
C ALA A 168 24.07 -4.56 1.25
N GLU A 169 23.84 -3.87 0.14
CA GLU A 169 24.38 -2.54 -0.10
C GLU A 169 23.84 -1.51 0.91
N SER A 170 22.55 -1.55 1.21
CA SER A 170 21.94 -0.66 2.21
C SER A 170 22.47 -0.92 3.62
N LEU A 171 22.65 -2.20 4.00
CA LEU A 171 23.31 -2.56 5.25
C LEU A 171 24.77 -2.09 5.28
N GLY A 172 25.50 -2.24 4.17
CA GLY A 172 26.87 -1.74 4.04
C GLY A 172 26.98 -0.23 4.25
N ARG A 173 26.06 0.54 3.66
CA ARG A 173 25.97 2.00 3.88
C ARG A 173 25.69 2.34 5.34
N ASN A 174 24.77 1.64 5.99
CA ASN A 174 24.44 1.86 7.40
C ASN A 174 25.63 1.53 8.32
N ILE A 175 26.30 0.39 8.10
CA ILE A 175 27.51 0.04 8.87
C ILE A 175 28.58 1.10 8.66
N HIS A 176 28.77 1.59 7.43
CA HIS A 176 29.73 2.64 7.17
C HIS A 176 29.37 3.95 7.89
N SER A 177 28.11 4.37 7.89
CA SER A 177 27.68 5.55 8.63
C SER A 177 27.85 5.38 10.15
N GLU A 178 27.57 4.20 10.69
CA GLU A 178 27.79 3.89 12.11
C GLU A 178 29.29 3.93 12.47
N ILE A 179 30.17 3.41 11.59
CA ILE A 179 31.62 3.51 11.78
C ILE A 179 32.08 4.96 11.79
N VAL A 180 31.59 5.77 10.84
CA VAL A 180 31.92 7.21 10.79
C VAL A 180 31.39 7.92 12.04
N HIS A 181 30.17 7.61 12.47
CA HIS A 181 29.56 8.17 13.67
C HIS A 181 30.36 7.80 14.93
N ALA A 182 30.67 6.51 15.13
CA ALA A 182 31.46 6.04 16.26
C ALA A 182 32.87 6.66 16.28
N ASN A 183 33.51 6.81 15.12
CA ASN A 183 34.80 7.50 15.02
C ASN A 183 34.69 8.99 15.38
N ASN A 184 33.61 9.67 14.98
CA ASN A 184 33.39 11.07 15.35
C ASN A 184 33.16 11.20 16.86
N VAL A 185 32.37 10.31 17.47
CA VAL A 185 32.19 10.26 18.92
C VAL A 185 33.52 10.03 19.63
N LEU A 186 34.32 9.05 19.18
CA LEU A 186 35.65 8.80 19.75
C LEU A 186 36.57 10.02 19.64
N LYS A 187 36.56 10.73 18.51
CA LYS A 187 37.30 11.99 18.35
C LYS A 187 36.81 13.06 19.32
N THR A 188 35.50 13.26 19.45
CA THR A 188 34.95 14.24 20.40
C THR A 188 35.33 13.91 21.84
N MET A 189 35.29 12.64 22.24
CA MET A 189 35.72 12.22 23.58
C MET A 189 37.24 12.39 23.78
N GLN A 190 38.05 12.12 22.76
CA GLN A 190 39.50 12.38 22.83
C GLN A 190 39.79 13.87 22.92
N ASP A 191 39.07 14.71 22.16
CA ASP A 191 39.20 16.16 22.21
C ASP A 191 38.73 16.71 23.57
N GLU A 192 37.66 16.19 24.16
CA GLU A 192 37.19 16.57 25.50
C GLU A 192 38.14 16.13 26.62
N VAL A 193 38.75 14.95 26.52
CA VAL A 193 39.73 14.46 27.51
C VAL A 193 41.08 15.16 27.36
N CYS A 194 41.47 15.55 26.15
CA CYS A 194 42.71 16.30 25.88
C CYS A 194 42.56 17.81 26.08
N SER A 195 41.34 18.36 25.98
CA SER A 195 41.09 19.78 26.26
C SER A 195 40.85 20.02 27.74
N VAL A 196 41.93 20.02 28.53
CA VAL A 196 41.87 20.63 29.87
C VAL A 196 41.50 22.10 29.65
N PRO A 197 40.35 22.59 30.16
CA PRO A 197 39.92 23.96 29.91
C PRO A 197 41.03 24.95 30.27
N GLU A 198 41.52 25.70 29.27
CA GLU A 198 42.57 26.68 29.45
C GLU A 198 42.14 27.68 30.53
N GLY A 199 42.90 27.74 31.63
CA GLY A 199 42.58 28.57 32.78
C GLY A 199 42.10 27.84 34.04
N LEU A 200 41.91 26.50 34.02
CA LEU A 200 41.65 25.72 35.24
C LEU A 200 42.75 25.93 36.30
N ALA A 201 44.02 25.94 35.89
CA ALA A 201 45.14 26.21 36.79
C ALA A 201 45.04 27.62 37.41
N LYS A 202 44.70 28.64 36.60
CA LYS A 202 44.54 30.02 37.05
C LYS A 202 43.36 30.15 38.03
N ARG A 203 42.21 29.54 37.70
CA ARG A 203 41.01 29.52 38.54
C ARG A 203 41.22 28.73 39.84
N ASN A 204 41.97 27.62 39.80
CA ASN A 204 42.33 26.85 40.99
C ASN A 204 43.23 27.68 41.91
N LEU A 205 44.21 28.39 41.36
CA LEU A 205 45.09 29.27 42.13
C LEU A 205 44.30 30.45 42.74
N GLU A 206 43.34 31.02 42.01
CA GLU A 206 42.43 32.04 42.53
C GLU A 206 41.49 31.49 43.63
N LEU A 207 40.95 30.28 43.44
CA LEU A 207 40.19 29.57 44.49
C LEU A 207 41.04 29.30 45.73
N GLN A 208 42.29 28.90 45.58
CA GLN A 208 43.20 28.72 46.71
C GLN A 208 43.48 30.05 47.44
N ARG A 209 43.61 31.17 46.72
CA ARG A 209 43.79 32.49 47.32
C ARG A 209 42.54 32.96 48.06
N THR A 210 41.36 32.79 47.46
CA THR A 210 40.08 33.16 48.09
C THR A 210 39.78 32.28 49.31
N VAL A 211 40.04 30.97 49.24
CA VAL A 211 39.94 30.07 50.39
C VAL A 211 40.90 30.49 51.49
N LYS A 212 42.17 30.79 51.18
CA LYS A 212 43.11 31.29 52.20
C LYS A 212 42.63 32.60 52.84
N ALA A 213 42.09 33.53 52.04
CA ALA A 213 41.56 34.79 52.55
C ALA A 213 40.31 34.58 53.42
N MET A 214 39.37 33.72 53.01
CA MET A 214 38.18 33.40 53.79
C MET A 214 38.53 32.64 55.06
N THR A 215 39.43 31.65 55.00
CA THR A 215 39.92 30.92 56.18
C THR A 215 40.60 31.85 57.18
N ALA A 216 41.30 32.88 56.72
CA ALA A 216 41.86 33.92 57.59
C ALA A 216 40.77 34.78 58.27
N GLN A 217 39.59 34.93 57.66
CA GLN A 217 38.45 35.65 58.22
C GLN A 217 37.56 34.80 59.14
N VAL A 218 37.61 33.46 59.04
CA VAL A 218 36.89 32.53 59.95
C VAL A 218 37.06 32.87 61.44
N PRO A 219 38.27 33.16 61.98
CA PRO A 219 38.40 33.55 63.39
C PRO A 219 37.74 34.89 63.73
N GLU A 220 37.60 35.81 62.77
CA GLU A 220 36.91 37.09 62.98
C GLU A 220 35.39 36.90 62.99
N PHE A 221 34.85 36.09 62.08
CA PHE A 221 33.45 35.68 62.13
C PHE A 221 33.14 34.85 63.37
N GLY A 222 34.05 33.97 63.81
CA GLY A 222 33.95 33.26 65.08
C GLY A 222 33.88 34.21 66.28
N ARG A 223 34.72 35.26 66.29
CA ARG A 223 34.66 36.33 67.31
C ARG A 223 33.36 37.14 67.22
N ARG A 224 32.89 37.48 66.03
CA ARG A 224 31.59 38.17 65.83
C ARG A 224 30.41 37.31 66.24
N ILE A 225 30.41 36.01 65.97
CA ILE A 225 29.37 35.07 66.41
C ILE A 225 29.45 34.87 67.92
N ALA A 226 30.64 34.82 68.52
CA ALA A 226 30.76 34.79 69.98
C ALA A 226 30.20 36.08 70.61
N SER A 227 30.49 37.24 70.01
CA SER A 227 29.95 38.54 70.43
C SER A 227 28.45 38.70 70.14
N LEU A 228 27.96 38.12 69.05
CA LEU A 228 26.54 38.09 68.71
C LEU A 228 25.82 37.12 69.61
N LYS A 229 26.34 35.91 69.88
CA LYS A 229 25.78 35.00 70.89
C LYS A 229 25.78 35.62 72.28
N SER A 230 26.78 36.43 72.64
CA SER A 230 26.72 37.19 73.90
C SER A 230 25.72 38.34 73.86
N ALA A 231 25.43 38.91 72.68
CA ALA A 231 24.41 39.94 72.49
C ALA A 231 22.99 39.38 72.30
N THR A 232 22.81 38.23 71.67
CA THR A 232 21.55 37.52 71.43
C THR A 232 21.22 36.54 72.55
N ALA A 233 22.14 36.27 73.49
CA ALA A 233 21.76 35.83 74.83
C ALA A 233 20.82 36.84 75.53
N SER A 234 20.61 38.04 74.96
CA SER A 234 19.57 38.99 75.35
C SER A 234 18.35 39.05 74.42
N SER A 235 18.32 38.27 73.32
CA SER A 235 17.16 38.11 72.45
C SER A 235 16.79 36.64 72.38
N ASP A 236 16.20 36.14 73.46
CA ASP A 236 15.40 34.92 73.38
C ASP A 236 14.33 35.17 72.33
N PHE A 237 14.45 34.49 71.18
CA PHE A 237 13.44 34.49 70.13
C PHE A 237 12.13 34.05 70.80
N THR A 238 11.24 35.01 71.02
CA THR A 238 10.10 34.78 71.88
C THR A 238 9.10 33.95 71.09
N VAL A 239 8.32 33.08 71.75
CA VAL A 239 7.31 32.23 71.08
C VAL A 239 6.41 33.03 70.13
N HIS A 240 6.20 34.32 70.42
CA HIS A 240 5.46 35.24 69.56
C HIS A 240 6.12 35.52 68.20
N ASP A 241 7.44 35.56 68.12
CA ASP A 241 8.18 35.74 66.86
C ASP A 241 8.10 34.47 66.00
N ILE A 242 8.08 33.29 66.63
CA ILE A 242 7.86 32.00 65.95
C ILE A 242 6.46 31.95 65.34
N LEU A 243 5.44 32.36 66.10
CA LEU A 243 4.05 32.36 65.62
C LEU A 243 3.85 33.32 64.45
N ARG A 244 4.51 34.49 64.48
CA ARG A 244 4.47 35.43 63.38
C ARG A 244 5.12 34.87 62.12
N GLU A 245 6.27 34.22 62.27
CA GLU A 245 6.97 33.57 61.15
C GLU A 245 6.17 32.36 60.61
N GLU A 246 5.44 31.65 61.48
CA GLU A 246 4.51 30.58 61.08
C GLU A 246 3.33 31.12 60.27
N ASP A 247 2.71 32.22 60.70
CA ASP A 247 1.63 32.89 59.96
C ASP A 247 2.11 33.39 58.58
N ASP A 248 3.29 34.02 58.53
CA ASP A 248 3.91 34.48 57.28
C ASP A 248 4.23 33.30 56.35
N PHE A 249 4.66 32.16 56.91
CA PHE A 249 4.93 30.93 56.15
C PHE A 249 3.64 30.31 55.59
N ILE A 250 2.57 30.26 56.39
CA ILE A 250 1.26 29.76 55.94
C ILE A 250 0.76 30.61 54.77
N ALA A 251 0.84 31.93 54.88
CA ALA A 251 0.48 32.84 53.80
C ALA A 251 1.32 32.60 52.53
N LEU A 252 2.62 32.33 52.69
CA LEU A 252 3.50 32.02 51.56
C LEU A 252 3.13 30.68 50.89
N VAL A 253 2.72 29.68 51.66
CA VAL A 253 2.28 28.38 51.16
C VAL A 253 0.96 28.49 50.41
N GLU A 254 0.02 29.30 50.89
CA GLU A 254 -1.23 29.58 50.18
C GLU A 254 -0.97 30.28 48.85
N ASN A 255 -0.11 31.31 48.84
CA ASN A 255 0.31 31.98 47.62
C ASN A 255 0.99 31.02 46.64
N LYS A 256 1.86 30.13 47.13
CA LYS A 256 2.49 29.10 46.29
C LYS A 256 1.44 28.18 45.66
N LYS A 257 0.44 27.72 46.42
CA LYS A 257 -0.64 26.87 45.90
C LYS A 257 -1.47 27.60 44.84
N GLU A 258 -1.74 28.89 45.03
CA GLU A 258 -2.44 29.70 44.03
C GLU A 258 -1.62 29.82 42.74
N LEU A 259 -0.31 30.11 42.85
CA LEU A 259 0.58 30.16 41.70
C LEU A 259 0.70 28.79 41.01
N GLU A 260 0.80 27.70 41.75
CA GLU A 260 0.83 26.35 41.19
C GLU A 260 -0.47 26.01 40.46
N ASN A 261 -1.63 26.40 41.00
CA ASN A 261 -2.91 26.26 40.32
C ASN A 261 -2.95 27.07 39.02
N ARG A 262 -2.45 28.32 39.03
CA ARG A 262 -2.35 29.15 37.83
C ARG A 262 -1.40 28.56 36.79
N ILE A 263 -0.28 27.97 37.22
CA ILE A 263 0.70 27.31 36.34
C ILE A 263 0.16 25.97 35.85
N SER A 264 -0.71 25.29 36.61
CA SER A 264 -1.26 23.99 36.24
C SER A 264 -2.04 24.02 34.92
N VAL A 265 -2.69 25.15 34.61
CA VAL A 265 -3.39 25.40 33.34
C VAL A 265 -2.44 25.35 32.14
N PHE A 266 -1.16 25.63 32.37
CA PHE A 266 -0.11 25.61 31.35
C PHE A 266 0.73 24.32 31.36
N ARG A 267 0.36 23.31 32.15
CA ARG A 267 1.02 21.99 32.11
C ARG A 267 0.79 21.34 30.74
N GLY A 268 1.87 21.20 29.98
CA GLY A 268 1.86 20.67 28.62
C GLY A 268 2.39 21.64 27.57
N LEU A 269 2.54 22.93 27.90
CA LEU A 269 3.24 23.88 27.04
C LEU A 269 4.77 23.76 27.25
N PRO A 270 5.57 23.78 26.17
CA PRO A 270 7.02 23.90 26.28
C PRO A 270 7.42 25.13 27.11
N SER A 271 8.48 25.02 27.91
CA SER A 271 8.97 26.12 28.77
C SER A 271 9.41 27.37 27.97
N ASN A 272 9.57 27.25 26.64
CA ASN A 272 9.91 28.34 25.74
C ASN A 272 8.65 28.82 25.00
N PRO A 273 8.32 30.13 25.07
CA PRO A 273 7.10 30.67 24.46
C PRO A 273 7.11 30.60 22.93
N ASP A 274 8.29 30.60 22.31
CA ASP A 274 8.43 30.54 20.85
C ASP A 274 8.16 29.13 20.33
N LEU A 275 8.61 28.08 21.03
CA LEU A 275 8.29 26.68 20.67
C LEU A 275 6.79 26.40 20.75
N ALA A 276 6.11 26.92 21.78
CA ALA A 276 4.66 26.79 21.91
C ALA A 276 3.91 27.48 20.75
N ARG A 277 4.43 28.63 20.28
CA ARG A 277 3.87 29.33 19.11
C ARG A 277 4.07 28.52 17.82
N ASP A 278 5.23 27.89 17.67
CA ASP A 278 5.54 27.08 16.50
C ASP A 278 4.66 25.82 16.42
N GLU A 279 4.44 25.13 17.53
CA GLU A 279 3.52 23.99 17.62
C GLU A 279 2.08 24.41 17.31
N LEU A 280 1.62 25.53 17.88
CA LEU A 280 0.28 26.06 17.61
C LEU A 280 0.11 26.45 16.13
N ASN A 281 1.13 27.06 15.53
CA ASN A 281 1.15 27.37 14.10
C ASN A 281 1.21 26.11 13.22
N ALA A 282 1.82 25.03 13.68
CA ALA A 282 1.79 23.74 13.00
C ALA A 282 0.36 23.16 12.98
N TYR A 283 -0.32 23.11 14.13
CA TYR A 283 -1.71 22.65 14.20
C TYR A 283 -2.67 23.53 13.40
N ARG A 284 -2.47 24.85 13.38
CA ARG A 284 -3.28 25.75 12.52
C ARG A 284 -3.09 25.46 11.03
N ARG A 285 -1.86 25.20 10.60
CA ARG A 285 -1.57 24.81 9.21
C ARG A 285 -2.22 23.48 8.85
N GLU A 286 -2.17 22.51 9.76
CA GLU A 286 -2.82 21.21 9.57
C GLU A 286 -4.35 21.37 9.44
N LEU A 287 -4.96 22.14 10.34
CA LEU A 287 -6.41 22.41 10.31
C LEU A 287 -6.82 23.13 9.02
N GLN A 288 -6.04 24.13 8.58
CA GLN A 288 -6.28 24.82 7.31
C GLN A 288 -6.13 23.86 6.12
N GLY A 289 -5.15 22.95 6.16
CA GLY A 289 -4.98 21.86 5.20
C GLY A 289 -6.23 20.99 5.09
N ILE A 290 -6.71 20.47 6.23
CA ILE A 290 -7.93 19.65 6.29
C ILE A 290 -9.15 20.43 5.78
N MET A 291 -9.30 21.71 6.16
CA MET A 291 -10.38 22.55 5.66
C MET A 291 -10.32 22.74 4.15
N SER A 292 -9.13 23.01 3.59
CA SER A 292 -8.96 23.16 2.15
C SER A 292 -9.26 21.87 1.38
N GLN A 293 -8.89 20.70 1.93
CA GLN A 293 -9.24 19.40 1.36
C GLN A 293 -10.75 19.17 1.39
N ARG A 294 -11.39 19.48 2.51
CA ARG A 294 -12.86 19.42 2.64
C ARG A 294 -13.53 20.32 1.61
N ASP A 295 -13.08 21.56 1.47
CA ASP A 295 -13.68 22.54 0.56
C ASP A 295 -13.40 22.17 -0.92
N ALA A 296 -12.26 21.55 -1.23
CA ALA A 296 -11.98 21.00 -2.55
C ALA A 296 -12.88 19.79 -2.87
N ALA A 297 -13.04 18.87 -1.93
CA ALA A 297 -13.96 17.75 -2.07
C ALA A 297 -15.41 18.22 -2.22
N PHE A 298 -15.80 19.25 -1.47
CA PHE A 298 -17.13 19.84 -1.57
C PHE A 298 -17.36 20.52 -2.92
N ARG A 299 -16.39 21.30 -3.42
CA ARG A 299 -16.48 21.88 -4.78
C ARG A 299 -16.59 20.80 -5.86
N GLY A 300 -15.79 19.75 -5.78
CA GLY A 300 -15.87 18.63 -6.70
C GLY A 300 -17.22 17.90 -6.66
N LEU A 301 -17.87 17.84 -5.49
CA LEU A 301 -19.22 17.29 -5.37
C LEU A 301 -20.27 18.23 -5.98
N VAL A 302 -20.18 19.54 -5.69
CA VAL A 302 -21.11 20.55 -6.24
C VAL A 302 -21.02 20.63 -7.77
N GLU A 303 -19.82 20.62 -8.34
CA GLU A 303 -19.60 20.64 -9.80
C GLU A 303 -20.17 19.41 -10.52
N ARG A 304 -20.24 18.26 -9.84
CA ARG A 304 -20.87 17.04 -10.37
C ARG A 304 -22.39 17.11 -10.37
N GLU A 305 -22.97 17.71 -9.33
CA GLU A 305 -24.43 17.82 -9.17
C GLU A 305 -25.03 19.01 -9.94
N THR A 306 -24.23 20.04 -10.26
CA THR A 306 -24.66 21.16 -11.12
C THR A 306 -23.85 21.20 -12.41
N PRO A 307 -24.23 20.48 -13.48
CA PRO A 307 -23.60 20.65 -14.78
C PRO A 307 -23.90 22.06 -15.30
N ALA A 308 -22.86 22.89 -15.37
CA ALA A 308 -22.95 24.21 -15.99
C ALA A 308 -23.43 24.05 -17.44
N LYS A 309 -24.57 24.66 -17.79
CA LYS A 309 -25.02 24.81 -19.17
C LYS A 309 -23.94 25.55 -19.96
N ARG A 310 -23.25 24.85 -20.86
CA ARG A 310 -22.62 25.47 -22.04
C ARG A 310 -23.69 25.75 -23.08
#